data_AF-A0A354CV75-F1
#
_entry.id   AF-A0A354CV75-F1
#
_cell.length_a   1.000
_cell.length_b   1.000
_cell.length_c   1.000
_cell.angle_alpha   90.00
_cell.angle_beta   90.00
_cell.angle_gamma   90.00
#
_symmetry.space_group_name_H-M   'P 1'
#
loop_
_entity.id
_entity.type
_entity.pdbx_description
1 polymer ?
#
loop_
_entity_poly.entity_id
_entity_poly.type
_entity_poly.pdbx_seq_one_letter_code
_entity_poly.pdbx_strand_id
1 'polypeptide(L)'
;EFTVENPPLWNVRGLGEQPLQTVILTVLEGEKVLCGHTEKIGFRSLTVKNEPENGKFCFVCNGAEVFAMGADIIPNDQLLPFATDKRTEGMLEQCGDMGFNCVRVWGGGVYPSDYFLEKCDEEGFILWQDFMFA
;
A
#
# COMPACT_ATOMS: atom_id res chain seq x y z
N GLU A 1 -23.52 5.99 12.78
CA GLU A 1 -22.71 6.30 11.59
C GLU A 1 -21.62 7.28 12.03
N PHE A 2 -20.38 7.07 11.62
CA PHE A 2 -19.23 7.90 11.99
C PHE A 2 -18.67 8.53 10.70
N THR A 3 -18.42 9.83 10.72
CA THR A 3 -17.97 10.60 9.55
C THR A 3 -16.77 11.43 9.94
N VAL A 4 -15.74 11.44 9.09
CA VAL A 4 -14.59 12.34 9.20
C VAL A 4 -14.77 13.43 8.17
N GLU A 5 -14.98 14.67 8.62
CA GLU A 5 -15.10 15.83 7.74
C GLU A 5 -13.72 16.28 7.25
N ASN A 6 -13.58 16.53 5.95
CA ASN A 6 -12.36 17.02 5.30
C ASN A 6 -11.08 16.26 5.72
N PRO A 7 -11.02 14.92 5.56
CA PRO A 7 -9.85 14.17 5.95
C PRO A 7 -8.63 14.52 5.06
N PRO A 8 -7.41 14.52 5.63
CA PRO A 8 -6.20 14.65 4.83
C PRO A 8 -6.07 13.43 3.91
N LEU A 9 -6.02 13.68 2.59
CA LEU A 9 -6.00 12.61 1.60
C LEU A 9 -4.59 12.05 1.41
N TRP A 10 -4.46 10.73 1.49
CA TRP A 10 -3.27 9.99 1.09
C TRP A 10 -3.16 9.98 -0.45
N ASN A 11 -1.98 10.30 -0.98
CA ASN A 11 -1.73 10.32 -2.41
C ASN A 11 -0.59 9.37 -2.79
N VAL A 12 -0.71 8.80 -3.98
CA VAL A 12 0.37 8.05 -4.62
C VAL A 12 1.60 8.94 -4.79
N ARG A 13 2.79 8.36 -4.63
CA ARG A 13 4.07 9.04 -4.80
C ARG A 13 4.10 9.83 -6.10
N GLY A 14 4.49 11.11 -5.99
CA GLY A 14 4.52 12.05 -7.11
C GLY A 14 3.23 12.85 -7.33
N LEU A 15 2.13 12.52 -6.64
CA LEU A 15 0.85 13.26 -6.73
C LEU A 15 0.54 14.10 -5.48
N GLY A 16 1.35 14.00 -4.42
CA GLY A 16 1.18 14.73 -3.18
C GLY A 16 1.80 14.01 -1.99
N GLU A 17 1.39 14.41 -0.80
CA GLU A 17 1.81 13.80 0.46
C GLU A 17 1.05 12.50 0.76
N GLN A 18 1.60 11.70 1.68
CA GLN A 18 1.08 10.40 2.14
C GLN A 18 0.57 10.46 3.60
N PRO A 19 -0.38 11.33 3.98
CA PRO A 19 -0.86 11.40 5.36
C PRO A 19 -1.53 10.09 5.79
N LEU A 20 -1.05 9.51 6.89
CA LEU A 20 -1.61 8.33 7.54
C LEU A 20 -2.15 8.69 8.93
N GLN A 21 -3.34 8.18 9.27
CA GLN A 21 -4.02 8.44 10.53
C GLN A 21 -4.07 7.19 11.39
N THR A 22 -3.77 7.34 12.67
CA THR A 22 -3.87 6.24 13.63
C THR A 22 -5.31 6.08 14.10
N VAL A 23 -5.89 4.92 13.85
CA VAL A 23 -7.17 4.48 14.38
C VAL A 23 -6.92 3.56 15.56
N ILE A 24 -7.56 3.85 16.68
CA ILE A 24 -7.52 3.00 17.88
C ILE A 24 -8.94 2.49 18.11
N LEU A 25 -9.10 1.17 18.04
CA LEU A 25 -10.32 0.48 18.39
C LEU A 25 -10.16 -0.12 19.78
N THR A 26 -11.19 0.00 20.62
CA THR A 26 -11.18 -0.54 21.98
C THR A 26 -12.53 -1.16 22.28
N VAL A 27 -12.52 -2.39 22.77
CA VAL A 27 -13.73 -3.10 23.20
C VAL A 27 -13.84 -2.96 24.72
N LEU A 28 -15.01 -2.50 25.17
CA LEU A 28 -15.28 -2.22 26.58
C LEU A 28 -16.39 -3.14 27.13
N GLU A 29 -16.24 -3.57 28.38
CA GLU A 29 -17.30 -4.13 29.21
C GLU A 29 -17.49 -3.21 30.43
N GLY A 30 -18.48 -2.31 30.35
CA GLY A 30 -18.58 -1.19 31.28
C GLY A 30 -17.38 -0.25 31.13
N GLU A 31 -16.64 0.00 32.22
CA GLU A 31 -15.39 0.78 32.21
C GLU A 31 -14.14 -0.07 31.95
N LYS A 32 -14.28 -1.40 31.90
CA LYS A 32 -13.16 -2.31 31.69
C LYS A 32 -12.83 -2.46 30.22
N VAL A 33 -11.56 -2.22 29.87
CA VAL A 33 -11.03 -2.56 28.53
C VAL A 33 -10.83 -4.08 28.42
N LEU A 34 -11.50 -4.71 27.45
CA LEU A 34 -11.36 -6.13 27.16
C LEU A 34 -10.23 -6.39 26.16
N CYS A 35 -10.16 -5.59 25.09
CA CYS A 35 -9.10 -5.63 24.09
C CYS A 35 -9.04 -4.31 23.31
N GLY A 36 -7.97 -4.14 22.54
CA GLY A 36 -7.84 -3.02 21.61
C GLY A 36 -7.02 -3.42 20.38
N HIS A 37 -7.16 -2.62 19.34
CA HIS A 37 -6.43 -2.74 18.08
C HIS A 37 -6.01 -1.33 17.64
N THR A 38 -4.81 -1.19 17.11
CA THR A 38 -4.29 0.08 16.61
C THR A 38 -3.80 -0.13 15.19
N GLU A 39 -4.21 0.73 14.27
CA GLU A 39 -3.90 0.61 12.85
C GLU A 39 -3.67 2.00 12.24
N LYS A 40 -2.75 2.10 11.28
CA LYS A 40 -2.60 3.29 10.45
C LYS A 40 -3.50 3.15 9.22
N ILE A 41 -4.23 4.20 8.86
CA ILE A 41 -5.05 4.24 7.65
C ILE A 41 -4.74 5.47 6.80
N GLY A 42 -4.85 5.34 5.48
CA GLY A 42 -4.84 6.47 4.55
C GLY A 42 -6.24 6.73 3.99
N PHE A 43 -6.71 7.97 4.02
CA PHE A 43 -7.97 8.34 3.36
C PHE A 43 -7.70 8.59 1.88
N ARG A 44 -8.23 7.72 1.00
CA ARG A 44 -8.07 7.85 -0.46
C ARG A 44 -9.13 7.06 -1.21
N SER A 45 -9.46 7.52 -2.42
CA SER A 45 -10.01 6.64 -3.44
C SER A 45 -8.87 6.17 -4.35
N LEU A 46 -8.77 4.86 -4.57
CA LEU A 46 -7.84 4.27 -5.52
C LEU A 46 -8.62 3.21 -6.30
N THR A 47 -8.81 3.45 -7.59
CA THR A 47 -9.57 2.55 -8.47
C THR A 47 -8.77 2.24 -9.72
N VAL A 48 -9.25 1.26 -10.49
CA VAL A 48 -8.72 0.96 -11.82
C VAL A 48 -9.75 1.36 -12.84
N LYS A 49 -9.33 2.19 -13.80
CA LYS A 49 -10.10 2.52 -14.99
C LYS A 49 -9.71 1.55 -16.08
N ASN A 50 -10.67 0.73 -16.50
CA ASN A 50 -10.52 -0.29 -17.52
C ASN A 50 -11.57 -0.06 -18.62
N GLU A 51 -11.15 0.52 -19.73
CA GLU A 51 -11.96 0.82 -20.91
C GLU A 51 -11.41 0.01 -22.09
N PRO A 52 -11.79 -1.27 -22.22
CA PRO A 52 -11.22 -2.16 -23.23
C PRO A 52 -11.47 -1.70 -24.67
N GLU A 53 -12.54 -0.95 -24.91
CA GLU A 53 -12.90 -0.40 -26.23
C GLU A 53 -11.87 0.58 -26.79
N ASN A 54 -11.13 1.28 -25.93
CA ASN A 54 -10.07 2.20 -26.32
C ASN A 54 -8.67 1.74 -25.83
N GLY A 55 -8.61 0.55 -25.21
CA GLY A 55 -7.38 -0.05 -24.70
C GLY A 55 -6.83 0.59 -23.42
N LYS A 56 -7.62 1.37 -22.70
CA LYS A 56 -7.14 2.07 -21.50
C LYS A 56 -7.24 1.17 -20.27
N PHE A 57 -6.11 1.05 -19.59
CA PHE A 57 -5.99 0.40 -18.29
C PHE A 57 -5.04 1.22 -17.42
N CYS A 58 -5.56 1.91 -16.41
CA CYS A 58 -4.74 2.72 -15.50
C CYS A 58 -5.34 2.81 -14.10
N PHE A 59 -4.50 3.13 -13.12
CA PHE A 59 -4.96 3.48 -11.79
C PHE A 59 -5.51 4.91 -11.78
N VAL A 60 -6.46 5.18 -10.88
CA VAL A 60 -7.01 6.50 -10.61
C VAL A 60 -6.98 6.74 -9.10
N CYS A 61 -6.17 7.69 -8.66
CA CYS A 61 -6.03 8.06 -7.24
C CYS A 61 -6.67 9.43 -7.00
N ASN A 62 -7.67 9.51 -6.11
CA ASN A 62 -8.36 10.76 -5.76
C ASN A 62 -8.87 11.54 -7.00
N GLY A 63 -9.24 10.81 -8.06
CA GLY A 63 -9.70 11.37 -9.34
C GLY A 63 -8.61 11.66 -10.39
N ALA A 64 -7.33 11.56 -10.02
CA ALA A 64 -6.21 11.72 -10.95
C ALA A 64 -5.76 10.38 -11.55
N GLU A 65 -5.66 10.31 -12.88
CA GLU A 65 -5.13 9.13 -13.58
C GLU A 65 -3.61 9.02 -13.34
N VAL A 66 -3.15 7.82 -12.98
CA VAL A 66 -1.76 7.55 -12.63
C VAL A 66 -1.09 6.79 -13.77
N PHE A 67 0.02 7.34 -14.28
CA PHE A 67 0.95 6.58 -15.10
C PHE A 67 1.83 5.73 -14.18
N ALA A 68 1.59 4.41 -14.18
CA ALA A 68 2.31 3.47 -13.33
C ALA A 68 3.76 3.33 -13.79
N MET A 69 4.70 3.65 -12.91
CA MET A 69 6.14 3.48 -13.08
C MET A 69 6.62 2.57 -11.97
N GLY A 70 7.23 1.44 -12.32
CA GLY A 70 7.38 0.37 -11.35
C GLY A 70 8.13 -0.85 -11.82
N ALA A 71 8.13 -1.86 -10.96
CA ALA A 71 8.68 -3.17 -11.21
C ALA A 71 7.85 -4.28 -10.55
N ASP A 72 8.05 -5.51 -11.03
CA ASP A 72 7.61 -6.72 -10.35
C ASP A 72 8.58 -7.08 -9.21
N ILE A 73 8.03 -7.32 -8.04
CA ILE A 73 8.71 -7.71 -6.81
C ILE A 73 8.56 -9.22 -6.63
N ILE A 74 9.69 -9.87 -6.37
CA ILE A 74 9.81 -11.29 -6.03
C ILE A 74 10.36 -11.41 -4.59
N PRO A 75 10.30 -12.59 -3.96
CA PRO A 75 10.90 -12.78 -2.65
C PRO A 75 12.39 -12.39 -2.62
N ASN A 76 12.77 -11.61 -1.60
CA ASN A 76 14.13 -11.07 -1.44
C ASN A 76 15.21 -12.12 -1.12
N ASP A 77 14.80 -13.36 -0.86
CA ASP A 77 15.70 -14.48 -0.63
C ASP A 77 14.97 -15.81 -0.95
N GLN A 78 15.74 -16.82 -1.34
CA GLN A 78 15.24 -18.20 -1.48
C GLN A 78 14.92 -18.82 -0.11
N LEU A 79 15.63 -18.37 0.95
CA LEU A 79 15.35 -18.72 2.33
C LEU A 79 14.55 -17.57 2.97
N LEU A 80 13.23 -17.63 2.85
CA LEU A 80 12.32 -16.55 3.30
C LEU A 80 12.62 -15.99 4.70
N PRO A 81 12.99 -16.79 5.72
CA PRO A 81 13.33 -16.25 7.04
C PRO A 81 14.55 -15.31 7.07
N PHE A 82 15.36 -15.29 6.00
CA PHE A 82 16.53 -14.40 5.87
C PHE A 82 16.21 -13.10 5.12
N ALA A 83 15.00 -12.96 4.57
CA ALA A 83 14.51 -11.69 4.06
C ALA A 83 14.19 -10.75 5.23
N THR A 84 15.15 -9.91 5.59
CA THR A 84 15.01 -8.96 6.70
C THR A 84 14.28 -7.69 6.26
N ASP A 85 13.61 -7.03 7.21
CA ASP A 85 12.95 -5.73 7.01
C ASP A 85 13.92 -4.68 6.43
N LYS A 86 15.18 -4.68 6.87
CA LYS A 86 16.22 -3.79 6.34
C LYS A 86 16.50 -4.00 4.84
N ARG A 87 16.45 -5.26 4.35
CA ARG A 87 16.61 -5.52 2.91
C ARG A 87 15.38 -5.03 2.14
N THR A 88 14.20 -5.23 2.71
CA THR A 88 12.94 -4.73 2.14
C THR A 88 12.92 -3.21 2.06
N GLU A 89 13.29 -2.52 3.14
CA GLU A 89 13.38 -1.06 3.21
C GLU A 89 14.36 -0.53 2.15
N GLY A 90 15.59 -1.05 2.11
CA GLY A 90 16.57 -0.61 1.11
C GLY A 90 16.15 -0.88 -0.34
N MET A 91 15.37 -1.91 -0.60
CA MET A 91 14.80 -2.18 -1.93
C MET A 91 13.71 -1.15 -2.28
N LEU A 92 12.79 -0.86 -1.37
CA LEU A 92 11.71 0.11 -1.58
C LEU A 92 12.26 1.54 -1.72
N GLU A 93 13.25 1.92 -0.91
CA GLU A 93 13.98 3.19 -1.04
C GLU A 93 14.58 3.34 -2.44
N GLN A 94 15.25 2.30 -2.96
CA GLN A 94 15.79 2.30 -4.32
C GLN A 94 14.69 2.45 -5.38
N CYS A 95 13.56 1.78 -5.23
CA CYS A 95 12.40 1.98 -6.10
C CYS A 95 11.92 3.44 -6.05
N GLY A 96 11.85 4.03 -4.86
CA GLY A 96 11.45 5.42 -4.66
C GLY A 96 12.41 6.42 -5.30
N ASP A 97 13.72 6.18 -5.19
CA ASP A 97 14.78 6.99 -5.79
C ASP A 97 14.77 6.92 -7.32
N MET A 98 14.36 5.77 -7.89
CA MET A 98 14.15 5.61 -9.33
C MET A 98 12.84 6.24 -9.83
N GLY A 99 12.04 6.83 -8.93
CA GLY A 99 10.77 7.48 -9.26
C GLY A 99 9.62 6.50 -9.47
N PHE A 100 9.71 5.27 -8.97
CA PHE A 100 8.61 4.32 -9.04
C PHE A 100 7.45 4.81 -8.16
N ASN A 101 6.23 4.55 -8.58
CA ASN A 101 5.00 4.86 -7.85
C ASN A 101 4.08 3.63 -7.71
N CYS A 102 4.49 2.49 -8.29
CA CYS A 102 3.75 1.25 -8.27
C CYS A 102 4.74 0.07 -8.18
N VAL A 103 4.41 -0.93 -7.38
CA VAL A 103 5.13 -2.20 -7.32
C VAL A 103 4.13 -3.35 -7.44
N ARG A 104 4.48 -4.39 -8.20
CA ARG A 104 3.63 -5.59 -8.34
C ARG A 104 4.22 -6.74 -7.54
N VAL A 105 3.47 -7.28 -6.58
CA VAL A 105 3.86 -8.53 -5.92
C VAL A 105 3.39 -9.68 -6.79
N TRP A 106 4.35 -10.33 -7.45
CA TRP A 106 4.10 -11.40 -8.40
C TRP A 106 3.61 -12.69 -7.72
N GLY A 107 2.61 -13.33 -8.35
CA GLY A 107 1.89 -14.48 -7.80
C GLY A 107 2.64 -15.80 -7.63
N GLY A 108 3.89 -15.94 -8.06
CA GLY A 108 4.68 -17.14 -7.76
C GLY A 108 5.62 -16.99 -6.56
N GLY A 109 5.51 -15.87 -5.84
CA GLY A 109 6.22 -15.62 -4.60
C GLY A 109 5.41 -16.02 -3.37
N VAL A 110 5.41 -15.14 -2.38
CA VAL A 110 4.60 -15.25 -1.16
C VAL A 110 3.89 -13.93 -0.90
N TYR A 111 2.84 -13.97 -0.07
CA TYR A 111 2.29 -12.73 0.47
C TYR A 111 3.38 -11.98 1.24
N PRO A 112 3.49 -10.65 1.05
CA PRO A 112 4.51 -9.84 1.70
C PRO A 112 4.28 -9.75 3.21
N SER A 113 5.31 -9.34 3.95
CA SER A 113 5.17 -9.05 5.38
C SER A 113 4.39 -7.76 5.62
N ASP A 114 3.81 -7.61 6.82
CA ASP A 114 3.13 -6.37 7.22
C ASP A 114 4.08 -5.16 7.10
N TYR A 115 5.36 -5.31 7.47
CA TYR A 115 6.37 -4.27 7.32
C TYR A 115 6.53 -3.77 5.87
N PHE A 116 6.48 -4.69 4.89
CA PHE A 116 6.52 -4.30 3.47
C PHE A 116 5.29 -3.46 3.09
N LEU A 117 4.10 -3.84 3.58
CA LEU A 117 2.86 -3.10 3.33
C LEU A 117 2.91 -1.71 3.97
N GLU A 118 3.34 -1.64 5.23
CA GLU A 118 3.52 -0.39 5.96
C GLU A 118 4.50 0.57 5.27
N LYS A 119 5.61 0.04 4.73
CA LYS A 119 6.54 0.85 3.94
C LYS A 119 5.96 1.32 2.62
N CYS A 120 5.16 0.50 1.94
CA CYS A 120 4.44 0.95 0.76
C CYS A 120 3.46 2.09 1.08
N ASP A 121 2.75 2.01 2.21
CA ASP A 121 1.86 3.07 2.68
C ASP A 121 2.62 4.37 3.00
N GLU A 122 3.77 4.27 3.68
CA GLU A 122 4.60 5.41 4.05
C GLU A 122 5.24 6.10 2.83
N GLU A 123 5.70 5.31 1.85
CA GLU A 123 6.42 5.83 0.68
C GLU A 123 5.53 6.21 -0.51
N GLY A 124 4.25 5.86 -0.45
CA GLY A 124 3.27 6.25 -1.46
C GLY A 124 3.16 5.28 -2.63
N PHE A 125 3.55 4.01 -2.48
CA PHE A 125 3.49 3.04 -3.56
C PHE A 125 2.08 2.47 -3.73
N ILE A 126 1.62 2.38 -4.98
CA ILE A 126 0.51 1.49 -5.34
C ILE A 126 1.02 0.06 -5.27
N LEU A 127 0.36 -0.78 -4.50
CA LEU A 127 0.64 -2.22 -4.49
C LEU A 127 -0.32 -2.98 -5.41
N TRP A 128 0.19 -3.50 -6.52
CA TRP A 128 -0.54 -4.49 -7.33
C TRP A 128 -0.26 -5.88 -6.75
N GLN A 129 -1.21 -6.42 -6.01
CA GLN A 129 -1.09 -7.72 -5.37
C GLN A 129 -1.76 -8.81 -6.23
N ASP A 130 -0.98 -9.80 -6.67
CA ASP A 130 -1.54 -11.03 -7.22
C ASP A 130 -2.03 -11.96 -6.09
N PHE A 131 -2.97 -12.87 -6.38
CA PHE A 131 -3.05 -14.11 -5.59
C PHE A 131 -1.86 -15.00 -5.91
N MET A 132 -1.48 -15.90 -5.00
CA MET A 132 -0.28 -16.73 -5.16
C MET A 132 -0.47 -17.91 -6.15
N PHE A 133 -0.76 -17.57 -7.41
CA PHE A 133 -0.84 -18.46 -8.56
C PHE A 133 -0.13 -17.79 -9.75
N ALA A 134 0.73 -18.53 -10.44
CA ALA A 134 1.52 -18.05 -11.59
C ALA A 134 1.66 -19.11 -12.69
#